data_AF-A0A7Y5DN83-F1
#
_entry.id   AF-A0A7Y5DN83-F1
#
_cell.length_a   1.000
_cell.length_b   1.000
_cell.length_c   1.000
_cell.angle_alpha   90.00
_cell.angle_beta   90.00
_cell.angle_gamma   90.00
#
_symmetry.space_group_name_H-M   'P 1'
#
loop_
_entity.id
_entity.type
_entity.pdbx_description
1 polymer ?
#
loop_
_entity_poly.entity_id
_entity_poly.type
_entity_poly.pdbx_seq_one_letter_code
_entity_poly.pdbx_strand_id
1 'polypeptide(L)'
;MRLNRITTNSAVKLIGTSLTFSNNSVHHSGSKGFEFDYSGFEAISNNTIDNNALHAMELPATAINTIGTGNTFTCASGYGIDVNSGDISTPITWKKQTVSYYINVGININANLTIEEETILKFGSSGTIDVGYSNNAVLTAVGSTINPIIFTSSATTPAAGVWEGINLWDNSDNTIFDYCEFQYAGKGSSATRAAIKSFGSTFTVSNSKFKFCGGWGVYNDANTVFTNTSNTFEACNLGTVGFD
;
A
#
# COMPACT_ATOMS: atom_id res chain seq x y z
N MET A 1 25.56 -30.80 12.45
CA MET A 1 24.88 -29.74 13.22
C MET A 1 23.58 -29.42 12.49
N ARG A 2 22.44 -29.97 12.92
CA ARG A 2 21.14 -29.62 12.33
C ARG A 2 20.75 -28.26 12.90
N LEU A 3 20.67 -27.24 12.04
CA LEU A 3 20.06 -25.98 12.39
C LEU A 3 18.58 -26.27 12.64
N ASN A 4 18.12 -26.27 13.90
CA ASN A 4 16.71 -26.22 14.23
C ASN A 4 16.18 -24.86 13.77
N ARG A 5 15.78 -24.78 12.50
CA ARG A 5 14.92 -23.71 12.02
C ARG A 5 13.56 -24.00 12.66
N ILE A 6 13.18 -23.26 13.70
CA ILE A 6 11.79 -23.22 14.13
C ILE A 6 11.05 -22.61 12.94
N THR A 7 10.50 -23.44 12.06
CA THR A 7 9.55 -23.00 11.04
C THR A 7 8.26 -22.74 11.78
N THR A 8 8.06 -21.52 12.27
CA THR A 8 6.77 -21.17 12.83
C THR A 8 5.79 -21.05 11.66
N ASN A 9 4.98 -22.09 11.48
CA ASN A 9 3.89 -22.08 10.51
C ASN A 9 2.81 -21.09 10.99
N SER A 10 2.19 -20.40 10.04
CA SER A 10 1.00 -19.59 10.29
C SER A 10 -0.14 -20.45 10.84
N ALA A 11 -1.07 -19.87 11.61
CA ALA A 11 -2.18 -20.64 12.18
C ALA A 11 -3.07 -21.27 11.10
N VAL A 12 -3.33 -20.54 10.03
CA VAL A 12 -4.06 -21.04 8.86
C VAL A 12 -3.24 -20.75 7.61
N LYS A 13 -2.96 -21.77 6.79
CA LYS A 13 -2.28 -21.63 5.51
C LYS A 13 -3.18 -22.13 4.37
N LEU A 14 -3.39 -21.28 3.37
CA LEU A 14 -4.14 -21.62 2.15
C LEU A 14 -3.16 -21.75 0.99
N ILE A 15 -3.31 -22.81 0.20
CA ILE A 15 -2.46 -23.09 -0.97
C ILE A 15 -3.37 -23.46 -2.14
N GLY A 16 -3.43 -22.60 -3.16
CA GLY A 16 -4.26 -22.79 -4.35
C GLY A 16 -5.76 -23.01 -4.07
N THR A 17 -6.31 -22.41 -3.01
CA THR A 17 -7.70 -22.61 -2.59
C THR A 17 -8.33 -21.31 -2.10
N SER A 18 -9.65 -21.31 -1.96
CA SER A 18 -10.38 -20.27 -1.22
C SER A 18 -10.93 -20.80 0.10
N LEU A 19 -11.30 -19.88 1.00
CA LEU A 19 -11.86 -20.19 2.32
C LEU A 19 -13.02 -19.26 2.65
N THR A 20 -14.10 -19.83 3.20
CA THR A 20 -15.11 -19.10 3.95
C THR A 20 -14.80 -19.21 5.45
N PHE A 21 -14.66 -18.09 6.13
CA PHE A 21 -14.31 -18.05 7.55
C PHE A 21 -15.06 -16.91 8.24
N SER A 22 -16.11 -17.22 9.00
CA SER A 22 -16.93 -16.19 9.64
C SER A 22 -17.30 -16.51 11.08
N ASN A 23 -17.33 -15.48 11.94
CA ASN A 23 -17.64 -15.58 13.37
C ASN A 23 -16.65 -16.48 14.15
N ASN A 24 -15.37 -16.45 13.78
CA ASN A 24 -14.31 -17.24 14.42
C ASN A 24 -13.23 -16.34 15.01
N SER A 25 -12.27 -16.95 15.71
CA SER A 25 -11.05 -16.30 16.16
C SER A 25 -9.79 -17.06 15.72
N VAL A 26 -8.73 -16.32 15.43
CA VAL A 26 -7.38 -16.86 15.18
C VAL A 26 -6.37 -16.09 16.02
N HIS A 27 -5.77 -16.76 17.00
CA HIS A 27 -4.92 -16.10 17.97
C HIS A 27 -3.77 -16.97 18.47
N HIS A 28 -2.75 -16.32 19.04
CA HIS A 28 -1.60 -16.97 19.70
C HIS A 28 -0.82 -17.93 18.80
N SER A 29 -0.81 -17.70 17.48
CA SER A 29 0.08 -18.43 16.57
C SER A 29 1.53 -17.99 16.76
N GLY A 30 2.47 -18.92 16.53
CA GLY A 30 3.90 -18.62 16.57
C GLY A 30 4.41 -17.79 15.38
N SER A 31 3.53 -17.42 14.44
CA SER A 31 3.85 -16.70 13.19
C SER A 31 2.70 -15.76 12.84
N LYS A 32 2.15 -15.85 11.61
CA LYS A 32 0.98 -15.09 11.17
C LYS A 32 -0.33 -15.81 11.51
N GLY A 33 -1.42 -15.06 11.60
CA GLY A 33 -2.76 -15.65 11.70
C GLY A 33 -3.12 -16.43 10.43
N PHE A 34 -3.05 -15.78 9.27
CA PHE A 34 -3.23 -16.41 7.97
C PHE A 34 -2.03 -16.22 7.03
N GLU A 35 -1.80 -17.19 6.16
CA GLU A 35 -0.82 -17.12 5.08
C GLU A 35 -1.43 -17.67 3.79
N PHE A 36 -1.36 -16.88 2.73
CA PHE A 36 -1.96 -17.20 1.44
C PHE A 36 -0.88 -17.44 0.38
N ASP A 37 -0.99 -18.57 -0.30
CA ASP A 37 -0.19 -18.94 -1.46
C ASP A 37 -1.12 -19.19 -2.65
N TYR A 38 -1.09 -18.31 -3.65
CA TYR A 38 -2.03 -18.28 -4.79
C TYR A 38 -3.50 -18.46 -4.37
N SER A 39 -3.90 -17.78 -3.29
CA SER A 39 -5.17 -18.00 -2.60
C SER A 39 -5.80 -16.67 -2.18
N GLY A 40 -7.09 -16.70 -1.84
CA GLY A 40 -7.83 -15.57 -1.27
C GLY A 40 -9.02 -16.07 -0.45
N PHE A 41 -9.76 -15.17 0.19
CA PHE A 41 -11.02 -15.57 0.85
C PHE A 41 -12.14 -15.68 -0.19
N GLU A 42 -13.00 -16.68 0.00
CA GLU A 42 -14.33 -16.68 -0.62
C GLU A 42 -15.23 -15.70 0.16
N ALA A 43 -15.15 -15.78 1.49
CA ALA A 43 -15.74 -14.79 2.39
C ALA A 43 -15.02 -14.82 3.75
N ILE A 44 -14.68 -13.65 4.29
CA ILE A 44 -14.24 -13.53 5.69
C ILE A 44 -15.01 -12.41 6.38
N SER A 45 -15.74 -12.72 7.44
CA SER A 45 -16.53 -11.70 8.16
C SER A 45 -16.68 -11.97 9.64
N ASN A 46 -16.76 -10.89 10.43
CA ASN A 46 -17.00 -10.96 11.88
C ASN A 46 -15.99 -11.83 12.64
N ASN A 47 -14.73 -11.87 12.23
CA ASN A 47 -13.69 -12.62 12.94
C ASN A 47 -12.83 -11.71 13.81
N THR A 48 -12.19 -12.31 14.82
CA THR A 48 -11.14 -11.68 15.62
C THR A 48 -9.79 -12.34 15.33
N ILE A 49 -8.82 -11.59 14.82
CA ILE A 49 -7.46 -12.09 14.57
C ILE A 49 -6.48 -11.25 15.38
N ASP A 50 -5.95 -11.81 16.46
CA ASP A 50 -5.19 -11.06 17.46
C ASP A 50 -4.08 -11.92 18.09
N ASN A 51 -3.15 -11.28 18.81
CA ASN A 51 -2.12 -11.98 19.58
C ASN A 51 -1.29 -13.01 18.77
N ASN A 52 -1.18 -12.84 17.45
CA ASN A 52 -0.27 -13.63 16.61
C ASN A 52 1.13 -13.01 16.67
N ALA A 53 2.18 -13.84 16.60
CA ALA A 53 3.55 -13.37 16.81
C ALA A 53 4.02 -12.34 15.75
N LEU A 54 3.45 -12.37 14.55
CA LEU A 54 3.76 -11.49 13.42
C LEU A 54 2.48 -10.80 12.89
N HIS A 55 2.32 -10.71 11.56
CA HIS A 55 1.16 -10.13 10.89
C HIS A 55 -0.14 -10.90 11.17
N ALA A 56 -1.27 -10.20 11.16
CA ALA A 56 -2.59 -10.84 11.22
C ALA A 56 -2.78 -11.80 10.03
N MET A 57 -2.35 -11.37 8.84
CA MET A 57 -2.35 -12.17 7.65
C MET A 57 -1.31 -11.69 6.63
N GLU A 58 -0.90 -12.58 5.74
CA GLU A 58 -0.05 -12.31 4.58
C GLU A 58 -0.74 -12.80 3.30
N LEU A 59 -1.04 -11.90 2.35
CA LEU A 59 -1.77 -12.23 1.11
C LEU A 59 -1.35 -11.36 -0.08
N PRO A 60 -1.55 -11.80 -1.33
CA PRO A 60 -1.26 -10.99 -2.50
C PRO A 60 -2.20 -9.78 -2.60
N ALA A 61 -1.73 -8.71 -3.22
CA ALA A 61 -2.47 -7.47 -3.52
C ALA A 61 -3.82 -7.71 -4.20
N THR A 62 -3.87 -8.74 -5.05
CA THR A 62 -5.06 -9.15 -5.80
C THR A 62 -6.13 -9.78 -4.93
N ALA A 63 -5.80 -10.21 -3.71
CA ALA A 63 -6.73 -10.83 -2.77
C ALA A 63 -7.16 -9.89 -1.63
N ILE A 64 -6.61 -8.67 -1.53
CA ILE A 64 -6.96 -7.72 -0.46
C ILE A 64 -8.45 -7.36 -0.46
N ASN A 65 -9.05 -7.29 -1.65
CA ASN A 65 -10.50 -7.05 -1.81
C ASN A 65 -11.37 -8.18 -1.25
N THR A 66 -10.81 -9.36 -0.98
CA THR A 66 -11.54 -10.50 -0.39
C THR A 66 -11.72 -10.37 1.12
N ILE A 67 -11.02 -9.42 1.77
CA ILE A 67 -11.21 -9.14 3.20
C ILE A 67 -12.58 -8.48 3.40
N GLY A 68 -13.54 -9.27 3.88
CA GLY A 68 -14.90 -8.81 4.16
C GLY A 68 -14.99 -7.92 5.40
N THR A 69 -16.21 -7.59 5.79
CA THR A 69 -16.50 -6.61 6.85
C THR A 69 -16.64 -7.25 8.23
N GLY A 70 -16.60 -6.42 9.28
CA GLY A 70 -16.81 -6.84 10.67
C GLY A 70 -15.63 -7.56 11.31
N ASN A 71 -14.52 -7.75 10.58
CA ASN A 71 -13.32 -8.35 11.13
C ASN A 71 -12.56 -7.34 12.02
N THR A 72 -12.04 -7.83 13.13
CA THR A 72 -11.16 -7.07 14.03
C THR A 72 -9.79 -7.73 14.05
N PHE A 73 -8.78 -6.97 13.64
CA PHE A 73 -7.39 -7.36 13.63
C PHE A 73 -6.65 -6.55 14.69
N THR A 74 -5.82 -7.22 15.48
CA THR A 74 -4.95 -6.58 16.46
C THR A 74 -3.56 -7.15 16.32
N CYS A 75 -2.56 -6.28 16.21
CA CYS A 75 -1.17 -6.67 15.99
C CYS A 75 -0.26 -5.87 16.91
N ALA A 76 0.89 -6.46 17.27
CA ALA A 76 1.96 -5.70 17.90
C ALA A 76 2.50 -4.62 16.94
N SER A 77 3.17 -3.60 17.48
CA SER A 77 3.78 -2.54 16.68
C SER A 77 4.73 -3.12 15.63
N GLY A 78 4.65 -2.60 14.40
CA GLY A 78 5.41 -3.12 13.26
C GLY A 78 4.71 -4.22 12.46
N TYR A 79 3.54 -4.69 12.91
CA TYR A 79 2.75 -5.70 12.21
C TYR A 79 1.34 -5.19 11.86
N GLY A 80 0.67 -5.93 10.96
CA GLY A 80 -0.63 -5.59 10.38
C GLY A 80 -1.05 -6.63 9.35
N ILE A 81 -1.50 -6.21 8.17
CA ILE A 81 -1.74 -7.07 7.01
C ILE A 81 -0.56 -6.95 6.06
N ASP A 82 0.17 -8.05 5.81
CA ASP A 82 1.31 -8.07 4.89
C ASP A 82 0.87 -8.34 3.44
N VAL A 83 1.28 -7.47 2.52
CA VAL A 83 1.02 -7.59 1.09
C VAL A 83 2.30 -8.10 0.42
N ASN A 84 2.33 -9.39 0.09
CA ASN A 84 3.58 -10.08 -0.26
C ASN A 84 3.94 -10.11 -1.76
N SER A 85 2.99 -9.74 -2.62
CA SER A 85 3.15 -9.70 -4.08
C SER A 85 1.96 -8.95 -4.69
N GLY A 86 2.02 -8.54 -5.96
CA GLY A 86 0.85 -7.93 -6.57
C GLY A 86 0.97 -7.48 -8.01
N ASP A 87 0.12 -8.06 -8.85
CA ASP A 87 -0.22 -7.56 -10.18
C ASP A 87 -1.75 -7.46 -10.28
N ILE A 88 -2.28 -6.26 -10.02
CA ILE A 88 -3.72 -6.00 -10.03
C ILE A 88 -4.17 -5.85 -11.48
N SER A 89 -4.74 -6.91 -12.05
CA SER A 89 -5.20 -6.96 -13.44
C SER A 89 -6.72 -6.92 -13.60
N THR A 90 -7.46 -6.77 -12.50
CA THR A 90 -8.92 -6.60 -12.49
C THR A 90 -9.29 -5.49 -11.52
N PRO A 91 -10.39 -4.74 -11.76
CA PRO A 91 -10.80 -3.69 -10.84
C PRO A 91 -11.06 -4.21 -9.43
N ILE A 92 -10.44 -3.60 -8.42
CA ILE A 92 -10.62 -3.98 -7.02
C ILE A 92 -10.66 -2.76 -6.09
N THR A 93 -11.21 -2.95 -4.90
CA THR A 93 -11.21 -1.96 -3.83
C THR A 93 -10.45 -2.48 -2.62
N TRP A 94 -9.50 -1.69 -2.12
CA TRP A 94 -8.84 -1.91 -0.85
C TRP A 94 -9.59 -1.14 0.24
N LYS A 95 -10.20 -1.90 1.15
CA LYS A 95 -11.01 -1.34 2.24
C LYS A 95 -10.16 -0.90 3.41
N LYS A 96 -10.66 0.01 4.23
CA LYS A 96 -10.06 0.31 5.52
C LYS A 96 -10.13 -0.92 6.44
N GLN A 97 -9.04 -1.18 7.14
CA GLN A 97 -8.94 -2.26 8.13
C GLN A 97 -8.60 -1.69 9.51
N THR A 98 -8.74 -2.52 10.53
CA THR A 98 -8.42 -2.16 11.92
C THR A 98 -6.91 -2.08 12.19
N VAL A 99 -6.08 -2.59 11.26
CA VAL A 99 -4.61 -2.46 11.24
C VAL A 99 -4.16 -1.97 9.86
N SER A 100 -2.93 -1.45 9.78
CA SER A 100 -2.35 -0.98 8.51
C SER A 100 -2.00 -2.13 7.56
N TYR A 101 -1.98 -1.81 6.27
CA TYR A 101 -1.32 -2.64 5.25
C TYR A 101 0.20 -2.41 5.29
N TYR A 102 0.98 -3.47 5.19
CA TYR A 102 2.44 -3.44 5.09
C TYR A 102 2.84 -3.95 3.70
N ILE A 103 3.66 -3.16 3.00
CA ILE A 103 4.02 -3.41 1.60
C ILE A 103 5.52 -3.27 1.48
N ASN A 104 6.25 -4.38 1.38
CA ASN A 104 7.70 -4.36 1.14
C ASN A 104 8.06 -4.99 -0.21
N VAL A 105 7.20 -4.78 -1.19
CA VAL A 105 7.32 -5.25 -2.57
C VAL A 105 6.81 -4.17 -3.52
N GLY A 106 7.11 -4.32 -4.81
CA GLY A 106 6.44 -3.53 -5.86
C GLY A 106 5.04 -4.07 -6.13
N ILE A 107 4.08 -3.15 -6.29
CA ILE A 107 2.70 -3.44 -6.65
C ILE A 107 2.44 -2.84 -8.03
N ASN A 108 2.14 -3.70 -9.00
CA ASN A 108 1.70 -3.28 -10.33
C ASN A 108 0.18 -3.13 -10.33
N ILE A 109 -0.30 -1.99 -10.81
CA ILE A 109 -1.71 -1.66 -10.99
C ILE A 109 -1.95 -1.54 -12.50
N ASN A 110 -2.53 -2.59 -13.07
CA ASN A 110 -2.84 -2.77 -14.49
C ASN A 110 -4.37 -2.83 -14.74
N ALA A 111 -5.16 -2.40 -13.76
CA ALA A 111 -6.60 -2.18 -13.77
C ALA A 111 -6.96 -1.20 -12.65
N ASN A 112 -8.22 -0.78 -12.55
CA ASN A 112 -8.60 0.25 -11.56
C ASN A 112 -8.46 -0.24 -10.11
N LEU A 113 -7.71 0.50 -9.30
CA LEU A 113 -7.64 0.32 -7.85
C LEU A 113 -8.30 1.51 -7.15
N THR A 114 -9.27 1.21 -6.28
CA THR A 114 -9.81 2.21 -5.35
C THR A 114 -9.32 1.92 -3.93
N ILE A 115 -8.80 2.92 -3.24
CA ILE A 115 -8.42 2.85 -1.82
C ILE A 115 -9.46 3.63 -1.02
N GLU A 116 -10.09 2.95 -0.05
CA GLU A 116 -11.06 3.57 0.86
C GLU A 116 -10.40 4.58 1.80
N GLU A 117 -11.14 5.62 2.19
CA GLU A 117 -10.67 6.62 3.15
C GLU A 117 -10.22 5.99 4.48
N GLU A 118 -9.43 6.73 5.27
CA GLU A 118 -8.84 6.25 6.54
C GLU A 118 -7.86 5.05 6.38
N THR A 119 -7.57 4.59 5.16
CA THR A 119 -6.62 3.50 4.93
C THR A 119 -5.17 3.95 5.16
N ILE A 120 -4.39 3.13 5.86
CA ILE A 120 -2.95 3.34 6.10
C ILE A 120 -2.14 2.25 5.39
N LEU A 121 -1.28 2.67 4.47
CA LEU A 121 -0.34 1.85 3.72
C LEU A 121 1.09 2.16 4.20
N LYS A 122 1.79 1.15 4.72
CA LYS A 122 3.15 1.26 5.26
C LYS A 122 4.14 0.54 4.36
N PHE A 123 5.07 1.28 3.77
CA PHE A 123 6.01 0.77 2.80
C PHE A 123 7.37 0.44 3.42
N GLY A 124 7.91 -0.72 3.08
CA GLY A 124 9.29 -1.09 3.34
C GLY A 124 10.22 -0.56 2.26
N SER A 125 11.52 -0.89 2.38
CA SER A 125 12.54 -0.36 1.47
C SER A 125 12.37 -0.78 0.01
N SER A 126 11.66 -1.88 -0.26
CA SER A 126 11.33 -2.31 -1.63
C SER A 126 9.90 -1.96 -2.03
N GLY A 127 9.22 -1.14 -1.23
CA GLY A 127 7.85 -0.71 -1.48
C GLY A 127 7.78 0.30 -2.62
N THR A 128 7.01 -0.03 -3.65
CA THR A 128 6.65 0.87 -4.76
C THR A 128 5.25 0.54 -5.26
N ILE A 129 4.60 1.51 -5.90
CA ILE A 129 3.35 1.31 -6.65
C ILE A 129 3.60 1.81 -8.07
N ASP A 130 3.39 0.94 -9.04
CA ASP A 130 3.46 1.27 -10.47
C ASP A 130 2.05 1.22 -11.06
N VAL A 131 1.54 2.35 -11.53
CA VAL A 131 0.20 2.46 -12.11
C VAL A 131 0.31 2.63 -13.61
N GLY A 132 -0.37 1.77 -14.36
CA GLY A 132 -0.52 1.97 -15.81
C GLY A 132 0.72 1.63 -16.64
N TYR A 133 1.64 0.79 -16.13
CA TYR A 133 2.87 0.47 -16.87
C TYR A 133 2.58 -0.35 -18.14
N SER A 134 1.73 -1.37 -18.04
CA SER A 134 1.45 -2.30 -19.16
C SER A 134 0.05 -2.17 -19.74
N ASN A 135 -0.91 -1.68 -18.96
CA ASN A 135 -2.33 -1.59 -19.32
C ASN A 135 -2.96 -0.33 -18.73
N ASN A 136 -4.09 0.11 -19.28
CA ASN A 136 -4.87 1.20 -18.69
C ASN A 136 -5.28 0.88 -17.25
N ALA A 137 -4.94 1.78 -16.33
CA ALA A 137 -5.26 1.66 -14.93
C ALA A 137 -5.48 3.02 -14.27
N VAL A 138 -6.48 3.11 -13.40
CA VAL A 138 -6.73 4.29 -12.57
C VAL A 138 -6.52 3.95 -11.11
N LEU A 139 -5.68 4.72 -10.42
CA LEU A 139 -5.61 4.70 -8.96
C LEU A 139 -6.49 5.83 -8.40
N THR A 140 -7.52 5.47 -7.64
CA THR A 140 -8.39 6.41 -6.93
C THR A 140 -8.16 6.30 -5.42
N ALA A 141 -7.59 7.33 -4.83
CA ALA A 141 -7.44 7.45 -3.37
C ALA A 141 -8.04 8.80 -2.93
N VAL A 142 -9.27 8.74 -2.43
CA VAL A 142 -10.04 9.92 -2.00
C VAL A 142 -10.38 9.75 -0.53
N GLY A 143 -9.61 10.41 0.33
CA GLY A 143 -9.88 10.52 1.75
C GLY A 143 -10.80 11.70 2.07
N SER A 144 -10.83 12.08 3.34
CA SER A 144 -11.45 13.32 3.79
C SER A 144 -10.58 14.05 4.81
N THR A 145 -10.96 15.28 5.18
CA THR A 145 -10.22 16.07 6.18
C THR A 145 -10.03 15.33 7.51
N ILE A 146 -11.00 14.51 7.90
CA ILE A 146 -10.99 13.75 9.16
C ILE A 146 -10.37 12.38 8.95
N ASN A 147 -10.59 11.76 7.79
CA ASN A 147 -10.15 10.40 7.46
C ASN A 147 -9.21 10.40 6.24
N PRO A 148 -7.99 10.96 6.34
CA PRO A 148 -7.08 10.97 5.21
C PRO A 148 -6.57 9.55 4.90
N ILE A 149 -6.18 9.31 3.65
CA ILE A 149 -5.44 8.10 3.26
C ILE A 149 -3.95 8.35 3.46
N ILE A 150 -3.24 7.44 4.13
CA ILE A 150 -1.83 7.66 4.50
C ILE A 150 -0.93 6.63 3.82
N PHE A 151 0.00 7.13 3.00
CA PHE A 151 1.11 6.38 2.42
C PHE A 151 2.39 6.75 3.19
N THR A 152 2.95 5.83 3.97
CA THR A 152 4.06 6.13 4.89
C THR A 152 5.06 4.99 5.00
N SER A 153 6.13 5.18 5.75
CA SER A 153 7.15 4.16 5.97
C SER A 153 6.71 3.13 7.02
N SER A 154 7.13 1.87 6.83
CA SER A 154 7.05 0.79 7.83
C SER A 154 8.22 0.78 8.81
N ALA A 155 9.24 1.64 8.62
CA ALA A 155 10.41 1.70 9.49
C ALA A 155 10.03 2.14 10.92
N THR A 156 10.69 1.56 11.91
CA THR A 156 10.50 1.93 13.33
C THR A 156 10.95 3.37 13.62
N THR A 157 11.97 3.85 12.91
CA THR A 157 12.45 5.22 12.93
C THR A 157 12.55 5.72 11.48
N PRO A 158 11.46 6.26 10.91
CA PRO A 158 11.42 6.59 9.50
C PRO A 158 12.32 7.77 9.17
N ALA A 159 13.06 7.64 8.06
CA ALA A 159 13.88 8.69 7.47
C ALA A 159 13.31 9.07 6.10
N ALA A 160 13.71 10.22 5.57
CA ALA A 160 13.30 10.62 4.23
C ALA A 160 13.82 9.63 3.16
N GLY A 161 12.96 9.19 2.25
CA GLY A 161 13.33 8.27 1.16
C GLY A 161 13.50 6.81 1.60
N VAL A 162 12.69 6.32 2.55
CA VAL A 162 12.69 4.90 2.92
C VAL A 162 12.15 4.04 1.79
N TRP A 163 11.07 4.45 1.14
CA TRP A 163 10.41 3.70 0.06
C TRP A 163 10.43 4.47 -1.25
N GLU A 164 10.19 3.79 -2.36
CA GLU A 164 10.51 4.33 -3.69
C GLU A 164 9.58 5.45 -4.10
N GLY A 165 8.29 5.33 -3.78
CA GLY A 165 7.24 6.25 -4.21
C GLY A 165 6.23 5.54 -5.12
N ILE A 166 5.35 6.35 -5.70
CA ILE A 166 4.35 5.93 -6.68
C ILE A 166 4.80 6.40 -8.06
N ASN A 167 4.88 5.49 -9.01
CA ASN A 167 5.11 5.80 -10.42
C ASN A 167 3.77 5.75 -11.17
N LEU A 168 3.46 6.83 -11.88
CA LEU A 168 2.32 6.98 -12.76
C LEU A 168 2.83 6.93 -14.19
N TRP A 169 2.52 5.84 -14.90
CA TRP A 169 2.97 5.63 -16.27
C TRP A 169 1.94 6.16 -17.27
N ASP A 170 2.27 6.13 -18.55
CA ASP A 170 1.50 6.71 -19.65
C ASP A 170 0.07 6.16 -19.79
N ASN A 171 -0.22 4.98 -19.24
CA ASN A 171 -1.59 4.44 -19.19
C ASN A 171 -2.32 4.69 -17.86
N SER A 172 -1.87 5.66 -17.05
CA SER A 172 -2.43 5.94 -15.71
C SER A 172 -3.37 7.15 -15.65
N ASP A 173 -3.92 7.56 -16.78
CA ASP A 173 -4.77 8.76 -16.88
C ASP A 173 -5.98 8.73 -15.94
N ASN A 174 -6.36 9.89 -15.44
CA ASN A 174 -7.46 10.11 -14.47
C ASN A 174 -7.19 9.56 -13.07
N THR A 175 -5.93 9.26 -12.73
CA THR A 175 -5.54 8.97 -11.35
C THR A 175 -5.84 10.17 -10.44
N ILE A 176 -6.42 9.91 -9.27
CA ILE A 176 -6.86 10.93 -8.32
C ILE A 176 -6.33 10.62 -6.93
N PHE A 177 -5.69 11.63 -6.33
CA PHE A 177 -5.36 11.68 -4.91
C PHE A 177 -6.04 12.90 -4.29
N ASP A 178 -6.98 12.70 -3.38
CA ASP A 178 -7.60 13.78 -2.60
C ASP A 178 -7.55 13.45 -1.12
N TYR A 179 -7.20 14.42 -0.28
CA TYR A 179 -6.99 14.22 1.17
C TYR A 179 -6.05 13.03 1.50
N CYS A 180 -4.93 12.95 0.80
CA CYS A 180 -3.89 11.96 1.02
C CYS A 180 -2.70 12.54 1.78
N GLU A 181 -1.95 11.70 2.50
CA GLU A 181 -0.63 12.04 3.04
C GLU A 181 0.43 11.09 2.48
N PHE A 182 1.45 11.66 1.82
CA PHE A 182 2.61 10.94 1.31
C PHE A 182 3.82 11.27 2.18
N GLN A 183 4.35 10.26 2.87
CA GLN A 183 5.39 10.45 3.87
C GLN A 183 6.60 9.55 3.59
N TYR A 184 7.81 10.09 3.76
CA TYR A 184 9.07 9.30 3.72
C TYR A 184 9.37 8.59 2.39
N ALA A 185 8.73 9.01 1.30
CA ALA A 185 8.88 8.45 -0.04
C ALA A 185 10.10 9.06 -0.77
N GLY A 186 10.40 8.58 -1.99
CA GLY A 186 11.48 9.13 -2.83
C GLY A 186 12.86 8.57 -2.49
N LYS A 187 12.98 7.25 -2.37
CA LYS A 187 14.25 6.53 -2.20
C LYS A 187 15.18 6.69 -3.42
N GLY A 188 16.48 6.58 -3.17
CA GLY A 188 17.51 6.49 -4.20
C GLY A 188 18.31 7.78 -4.37
N SER A 189 19.10 7.86 -5.44
CA SER A 189 20.00 8.98 -5.73
C SER A 189 19.64 9.76 -7.00
N SER A 190 18.65 9.30 -7.77
CA SER A 190 18.19 10.01 -8.97
C SER A 190 17.76 11.44 -8.63
N ALA A 191 18.07 12.39 -9.52
CA ALA A 191 17.59 13.77 -9.45
C ALA A 191 16.05 13.86 -9.62
N THR A 192 15.42 12.80 -10.12
CA THR A 192 13.98 12.72 -10.38
C THR A 192 13.21 11.93 -9.32
N ARG A 193 13.89 11.38 -8.29
CA ARG A 193 13.20 10.61 -7.24
C ARG A 193 12.15 11.49 -6.53
N ALA A 194 10.99 10.94 -6.23
CA ALA A 194 9.86 11.70 -5.72
C ALA A 194 8.89 10.82 -4.93
N ALA A 195 7.92 11.42 -4.21
CA ALA A 195 6.82 10.65 -3.63
C ALA A 195 5.83 10.17 -4.69
N ILE A 196 5.52 11.02 -5.67
CA ILE A 196 4.81 10.66 -6.91
C ILE A 196 5.69 11.08 -8.08
N LYS A 197 5.90 10.16 -9.03
CA LYS A 197 6.60 10.42 -10.28
C LYS A 197 5.68 10.08 -11.45
N SER A 198 5.53 10.97 -12.41
CA SER A 198 4.70 10.75 -13.60
C SER A 198 5.52 10.74 -14.89
N PHE A 199 5.13 9.84 -15.80
CA PHE A 199 5.69 9.62 -17.12
C PHE A 199 4.56 9.66 -18.16
N GLY A 200 4.16 10.87 -18.58
CA GLY A 200 3.17 11.07 -19.62
C GLY A 200 1.73 10.81 -19.20
N SER A 201 1.40 10.96 -17.91
CA SER A 201 0.05 10.72 -17.41
C SER A 201 -0.73 12.01 -17.10
N THR A 202 -2.06 11.90 -17.09
CA THR A 202 -2.97 12.94 -16.62
C THR A 202 -3.48 12.57 -15.22
N PHE A 203 -3.16 13.37 -14.20
CA PHE A 203 -3.58 13.07 -12.83
C PHE A 203 -3.86 14.32 -11.99
N THR A 204 -4.61 14.13 -10.92
CA THR A 204 -4.97 15.19 -9.96
C THR A 204 -4.47 14.85 -8.58
N VAL A 205 -3.86 15.82 -7.91
CA VAL A 205 -3.64 15.79 -6.47
C VAL A 205 -4.30 17.02 -5.86
N SER A 206 -5.17 16.82 -4.88
CA SER A 206 -5.81 17.90 -4.13
C SER A 206 -5.81 17.66 -2.62
N ASN A 207 -5.84 18.75 -1.85
CA ASN A 207 -5.97 18.76 -0.38
C ASN A 207 -5.03 17.79 0.36
N SER A 208 -3.89 17.48 -0.25
CA SER A 208 -2.98 16.42 0.18
C SER A 208 -1.68 16.99 0.73
N LYS A 209 -0.96 16.17 1.49
CA LYS A 209 0.29 16.57 2.16
C LYS A 209 1.44 15.68 1.72
N PHE A 210 2.57 16.29 1.41
CA PHE A 210 3.83 15.61 1.14
C PHE A 210 4.81 15.94 2.26
N LYS A 211 5.34 14.94 2.95
CA LYS A 211 6.18 15.12 4.15
C LYS A 211 7.43 14.27 4.10
N PHE A 212 8.57 14.85 4.46
CA PHE A 212 9.84 14.13 4.65
C PHE A 212 10.23 13.31 3.40
N CYS A 213 10.04 13.85 2.21
CA CYS A 213 10.38 13.14 0.98
C CYS A 213 11.89 13.15 0.76
N GLY A 214 12.46 12.00 0.42
CA GLY A 214 13.88 11.85 0.08
C GLY A 214 14.25 12.58 -1.21
N GLY A 215 13.26 12.91 -2.05
CA GLY A 215 13.38 13.71 -3.26
C GLY A 215 12.32 14.81 -3.37
N TRP A 216 11.69 14.91 -4.54
CA TRP A 216 10.56 15.83 -4.77
C TRP A 216 9.28 15.32 -4.09
N GLY A 217 8.34 16.22 -3.81
CA GLY A 217 6.97 15.79 -3.51
C GLY A 217 6.35 15.13 -4.75
N VAL A 218 6.36 15.85 -5.87
CA VAL A 218 5.93 15.34 -7.18
C VAL A 218 7.02 15.60 -8.23
N TYR A 219 7.25 14.67 -9.14
CA TYR A 219 8.08 14.86 -10.33
C TYR A 219 7.29 14.51 -11.58
N ASN A 220 7.29 15.38 -12.58
CA ASN A 220 6.52 15.19 -13.80
C ASN A 220 7.47 15.20 -15.01
N ASP A 221 7.31 14.26 -15.92
CA ASP A 221 7.97 14.37 -17.22
C ASP A 221 7.32 15.45 -18.10
N ALA A 222 7.91 15.71 -19.26
CA ALA A 222 7.43 16.72 -20.21
C ALA A 222 6.04 16.46 -20.81
N ASN A 223 5.53 15.23 -20.73
CA ASN A 223 4.25 14.82 -21.32
C ASN A 223 3.11 14.75 -20.29
N THR A 224 3.41 15.03 -19.03
CA THR A 224 2.47 14.90 -17.92
C THR A 224 1.52 16.09 -17.84
N VAL A 225 0.23 15.81 -17.59
CA VAL A 225 -0.78 16.82 -17.25
C VAL A 225 -1.15 16.69 -15.78
N PHE A 226 -0.56 17.55 -14.94
CA PHE A 226 -0.73 17.52 -13.50
C PHE A 226 -1.64 18.66 -12.99
N THR A 227 -2.76 18.31 -12.36
CA THR A 227 -3.61 19.26 -11.63
C THR A 227 -3.24 19.27 -10.15
N ASN A 228 -2.77 20.42 -9.64
CA ASN A 228 -2.27 20.60 -8.28
C ASN A 228 -3.09 21.66 -7.52
N THR A 229 -3.90 21.24 -6.55
CA THR A 229 -4.82 22.15 -5.84
C THR A 229 -4.74 21.99 -4.32
N SER A 230 -4.48 23.08 -3.59
CA SER A 230 -4.51 23.09 -2.11
C SER A 230 -3.61 22.04 -1.42
N ASN A 231 -2.51 21.64 -2.05
CA ASN A 231 -1.55 20.70 -1.47
C ASN A 231 -0.49 21.42 -0.63
N THR A 232 0.03 20.74 0.40
CA THR A 232 1.15 21.23 1.22
C THR A 232 2.36 20.32 1.12
N PHE A 233 3.54 20.93 1.20
CA PHE A 233 4.83 20.24 1.07
C PHE A 233 5.71 20.64 2.25
N GLU A 234 6.24 19.63 2.96
CA GLU A 234 7.07 19.78 4.14
C GLU A 234 8.31 18.89 3.98
N ALA A 235 9.51 19.47 4.11
CA ALA A 235 10.77 18.73 4.12
C ALA A 235 10.94 17.74 2.94
N CYS A 236 10.65 18.19 1.71
CA CYS A 236 10.96 17.44 0.48
C CYS A 236 12.34 17.87 -0.04
N ASN A 237 13.32 16.96 -0.01
CA ASN A 237 14.74 17.29 -0.17
C ASN A 237 15.13 17.93 -1.51
N LEU A 238 14.39 17.66 -2.59
CA LEU A 238 14.67 18.25 -3.90
C LEU A 238 13.71 19.39 -4.27
N GLY A 239 12.61 19.56 -3.54
CA GLY A 239 11.61 20.61 -3.77
C GLY A 239 10.18 20.08 -3.78
N THR A 240 9.23 20.96 -4.11
CA THR A 240 7.80 20.64 -4.10
C THR A 240 7.38 19.85 -5.34
N VAL A 241 7.54 20.45 -6.52
CA VAL A 241 7.21 19.86 -7.82
C VAL A 241 8.37 20.07 -8.79
N GLY A 242 8.92 18.98 -9.32
CA GLY A 242 9.97 18.98 -10.35
C GLY A 242 9.41 18.65 -11.73
N PHE A 243 10.13 19.06 -12.77
CA PHE A 243 9.80 18.83 -14.17
C PHE A 243 11.05 18.47 -14.97
N ASP A 244 10.92 17.59 -15.97
CA ASP A 244 11.90 17.41 -17.06
C ASP A 244 11.91 18.60 -18.04
#